data_AF-A0A7W7T9G9-F1
#
_entry.id   AF-A0A7W7T9G9-F1
#
_cell.length_a   1.000
_cell.length_b   1.000
_cell.length_c   1.000
_cell.angle_alpha   90.00
_cell.angle_beta   90.00
_cell.angle_gamma   90.00
#
_symmetry.space_group_name_H-M   'P 1'
#
loop_
_entity.id
_entity.type
_entity.pdbx_description
1 polymer ?
#
loop_
_entity_poly.entity_id
_entity_poly.type
_entity_poly.pdbx_seq_one_letter_code
_entity_poly.pdbx_strand_id
1 'polypeptide(L)'
;MTPSRVAFAALVLLTISNQPSAVTIGAAGLSVLVAVHAVLYVTHPFTRCRTCTGSGKRRSGLVRAYRYCPRCGGTGLRLRAGRRVWIAITRNRRNR
;
A
#
# COMPACT_ATOMS: atom_id res chain seq x y z
N MET A 1 52.71 5.02 -1.58
CA MET A 1 51.43 4.69 -2.27
C MET A 1 51.77 4.12 -3.64
N THR A 2 51.48 2.84 -3.89
CA THR A 2 51.89 2.17 -5.13
C THR A 2 50.91 2.49 -6.28
N PRO A 3 51.40 2.83 -7.48
CA PRO A 3 50.56 3.22 -8.63
C PRO A 3 49.56 2.12 -9.03
N SER A 4 49.88 0.86 -8.70
CA SER A 4 49.01 -0.30 -8.88
C SER A 4 47.70 -0.23 -8.10
N ARG A 5 47.68 0.38 -6.90
CA ARG A 5 46.45 0.53 -6.10
C ARG A 5 45.51 1.57 -6.67
N VAL A 6 46.07 2.64 -7.23
CA VAL A 6 45.29 3.73 -7.84
C VAL A 6 44.67 3.26 -9.16
N ALA A 7 45.44 2.52 -9.97
CA ALA A 7 44.94 1.92 -11.21
C ALA A 7 43.80 0.90 -10.96
N PHE A 8 43.94 0.05 -9.93
CA PHE A 8 42.88 -0.87 -9.53
C PHE A 8 41.61 -0.13 -9.06
N ALA A 9 41.76 0.89 -8.22
CA ALA A 9 40.62 1.69 -7.75
C ALA A 9 39.91 2.41 -8.91
N ALA A 10 40.68 2.96 -9.87
CA ALA A 10 40.13 3.61 -11.05
C ALA A 10 39.38 2.62 -11.97
N LEU A 11 39.94 1.43 -12.20
CA LEU A 11 39.28 0.38 -12.99
C LEU A 11 37.97 -0.09 -12.36
N VAL A 12 37.95 -0.29 -11.04
CA VAL A 12 36.73 -0.69 -10.31
C VAL A 12 35.66 0.41 -10.39
N LEU A 13 36.02 1.68 -10.19
CA LEU A 13 35.08 2.79 -10.29
C LEU A 13 34.50 2.95 -11.71
N LEU A 14 35.32 2.76 -12.74
CA LEU A 14 34.87 2.81 -14.15
C LEU A 14 33.95 1.64 -14.50
N THR A 15 34.17 0.44 -13.96
CA THR A 15 33.26 -0.70 -14.17
C THR A 15 31.89 -0.52 -13.51
N ILE A 16 31.84 0.07 -12.30
CA ILE A 16 30.58 0.33 -11.59
C ILE A 16 29.75 1.40 -12.31
N SER A 17 30.42 2.43 -12.86
CA SER A 17 29.75 3.49 -13.61
C SER A 17 29.15 3.02 -14.95
N ASN A 18 29.66 1.92 -15.51
CA ASN A 18 29.29 1.45 -16.84
C ASN A 18 28.40 0.20 -16.84
N GLN A 19 27.68 -0.06 -15.74
CA GLN A 19 26.75 -1.19 -15.62
C GLN A 19 25.29 -0.71 -15.59
N PRO A 20 24.78 -0.12 -16.70
CA PRO A 20 23.41 0.39 -16.77
C PRO A 20 22.38 -0.72 -16.59
N SER A 21 22.72 -1.96 -16.95
CA SER A 21 21.83 -3.12 -16.77
C SER A 21 21.51 -3.40 -15.30
N ALA A 22 22.48 -3.28 -14.39
CA ALA A 22 22.26 -3.53 -12.96
C ALA A 22 21.28 -2.52 -12.34
N VAL A 23 21.45 -1.23 -12.67
CA VAL A 23 20.56 -0.15 -12.20
C VAL A 23 19.16 -0.30 -12.80
N THR A 24 19.07 -0.62 -14.09
CA THR A 24 17.78 -0.78 -14.78
C THR A 24 17.00 -1.98 -14.24
N ILE A 25 17.67 -3.13 -14.03
CA ILE A 25 17.05 -4.33 -13.45
C ILE A 25 16.58 -4.06 -12.01
N GLY A 26 17.41 -3.37 -11.21
CA GLY A 26 17.05 -2.99 -9.85
C GLY A 26 15.83 -2.05 -9.79
N ALA A 27 15.83 -1.01 -10.61
CA ALA A 27 14.71 -0.07 -10.70
C ALA A 27 13.43 -0.74 -11.21
N ALA A 28 13.53 -1.61 -12.22
CA ALA A 28 12.40 -2.38 -12.73
C ALA A 28 11.82 -3.29 -11.64
N GLY A 29 12.66 -4.03 -10.92
CA GLY A 29 12.24 -4.87 -9.81
C GLY A 29 11.50 -4.10 -8.71
N LEU A 30 12.04 -2.94 -8.30
CA LEU A 30 11.38 -2.05 -7.33
C LEU A 30 10.03 -1.54 -7.84
N SER A 31 9.95 -1.15 -9.10
CA SER A 31 8.70 -0.66 -9.70
C SER A 31 7.59 -1.72 -9.70
N VAL A 32 7.95 -2.98 -9.97
CA VAL A 32 7.01 -4.11 -9.93
C VAL A 32 6.53 -4.35 -8.50
N LEU A 33 7.42 -4.34 -7.50
CA LEU A 33 7.04 -4.49 -6.10
C LEU A 33 6.06 -3.40 -5.66
N VAL A 34 6.33 -2.14 -6.01
CA VAL A 34 5.45 -1.01 -5.71
C VAL A 34 4.09 -1.19 -6.39
N ALA A 35 4.07 -1.59 -7.66
CA ALA A 35 2.83 -1.81 -8.42
C ALA A 35 1.98 -2.94 -7.79
N VAL A 36 2.58 -4.08 -7.48
CA VAL A 36 1.89 -5.21 -6.82
C VAL A 36 1.33 -4.77 -5.47
N HIS A 37 2.12 -4.05 -4.67
CA HIS A 37 1.67 -3.56 -3.37
C HIS A 37 0.50 -2.56 -3.49
N ALA A 38 0.53 -1.70 -4.50
CA ALA A 38 -0.57 -0.78 -4.80
C ALA A 38 -1.84 -1.54 -5.21
N VAL A 39 -1.72 -2.55 -6.08
CA VAL A 39 -2.86 -3.40 -6.49
C VAL A 39 -3.48 -4.11 -5.28
N LEU A 40 -2.67 -4.71 -4.40
CA LEU A 40 -3.16 -5.36 -3.18
C LEU A 40 -3.94 -4.40 -2.27
N TYR A 41 -3.49 -3.16 -2.18
CA TYR A 41 -4.16 -2.12 -1.38
C TYR A 41 -5.50 -1.70 -1.98
N VAL A 42 -5.63 -1.73 -3.31
CA VAL A 42 -6.86 -1.41 -4.05
C VAL A 42 -7.86 -2.57 -4.04
N THR A 43 -7.40 -3.81 -4.22
CA THR A 43 -8.26 -5.02 -4.31
C THR A 43 -8.90 -5.39 -2.98
N HIS A 44 -8.29 -5.02 -1.86
CA HIS A 44 -8.83 -5.26 -0.51
C HIS A 44 -9.24 -3.95 0.17
N PRO A 45 -10.24 -3.21 -0.36
CA PRO A 45 -10.61 -1.90 0.14
C PRO A 45 -11.44 -1.95 1.43
N PHE A 46 -12.01 -3.11 1.77
CA PHE A 46 -12.86 -3.29 2.93
C PHE A 46 -12.14 -4.07 4.03
N THR A 47 -12.25 -3.59 5.25
CA THR A 47 -11.83 -4.27 6.47
C THR A 47 -13.06 -4.55 7.32
N ARG A 48 -13.03 -5.60 8.14
CA ARG A 48 -14.12 -5.91 9.06
C ARG A 48 -14.28 -4.75 10.05
N CYS A 49 -15.52 -4.38 10.32
CA CYS A 49 -15.81 -3.38 11.34
C CYS A 49 -15.34 -3.90 12.71
N ARG A 50 -14.40 -3.21 13.37
CA ARG A 50 -13.87 -3.62 14.69
C ARG A 50 -14.95 -3.76 15.76
N THR A 51 -16.04 -3.02 15.62
CA THR A 51 -17.10 -2.89 16.62
C THR A 51 -18.13 -4.02 16.57
N CYS A 52 -18.39 -4.58 15.38
CA CYS A 52 -19.28 -5.73 15.18
C CYS A 52 -18.56 -6.94 14.61
N THR A 53 -17.22 -6.91 14.56
CA THR A 53 -16.33 -7.97 14.05
C THR A 53 -16.68 -8.52 12.65
N GLY A 54 -17.44 -7.78 11.85
CA GLY A 54 -17.89 -8.20 10.52
C GLY A 54 -19.35 -8.67 10.45
N SER A 55 -20.06 -8.80 11.57
CA SER A 55 -21.44 -9.30 11.59
C SER A 55 -22.49 -8.30 11.09
N GLY A 56 -22.16 -7.00 11.10
CA GLY A 56 -23.09 -5.91 10.78
C GLY A 56 -24.19 -5.68 11.84
N LYS A 57 -24.30 -6.57 12.85
CA LYS A 57 -25.37 -6.57 13.83
C LYS A 57 -24.80 -6.62 15.24
N ARG A 58 -25.45 -5.93 16.18
CA ARG A 58 -25.13 -6.03 17.61
C ARG A 58 -26.36 -6.47 18.37
N ARG A 59 -26.18 -7.47 19.24
CA ARG A 59 -27.21 -7.85 20.21
C ARG A 59 -27.30 -6.72 21.23
N SER A 60 -28.50 -6.22 21.47
CA SER A 60 -28.71 -5.34 22.62
C SER A 60 -28.64 -6.19 23.89
N GLY A 61 -27.84 -5.77 24.87
CA GLY A 61 -27.71 -6.52 26.13
C GLY A 61 -29.01 -6.54 26.95
N LEU A 62 -29.89 -5.57 26.72
CA LEU A 62 -31.14 -5.38 27.48
C LEU A 62 -32.38 -5.95 26.77
N VAL A 63 -32.31 -6.19 25.45
CA VAL A 63 -33.46 -6.64 24.66
C VAL A 63 -32.97 -7.70 23.69
N ARG A 64 -33.69 -8.81 23.54
CA ARG A 64 -33.37 -9.92 22.60
C ARG A 64 -33.50 -9.52 21.11
N ALA A 65 -33.41 -8.22 20.82
CA ALA A 65 -33.46 -7.62 19.50
C ALA A 65 -32.05 -7.40 18.94
N TYR A 66 -31.88 -7.70 17.65
CA TYR A 66 -30.70 -7.34 16.90
C TYR A 66 -30.83 -5.89 16.43
N ARG A 67 -29.88 -5.04 16.78
CA ARG A 67 -29.77 -3.70 16.19
C ARG A 67 -28.65 -3.68 15.16
N TYR A 68 -28.80 -2.87 14.11
CA TYR A 68 -27.69 -2.61 13.19
C TYR A 68 -26.54 -1.93 13.93
N CYS A 69 -25.31 -2.28 13.56
CA CYS A 69 -24.15 -1.61 14.13
C CYS A 69 -24.12 -0.13 13.67
N PRO A 70 -24.18 0.85 14.59
CA PRO A 70 -24.26 2.27 14.21
C PRO A 70 -22.96 2.78 13.55
N ARG A 71 -21.85 2.06 13.72
CA ARG A 71 -20.54 2.46 13.17
C ARG A 71 -20.35 2.07 11.70
N CYS A 72 -20.96 0.99 11.25
CA CYS A 72 -20.92 0.54 9.85
C CYS A 72 -22.27 0.65 9.14
N GLY A 73 -23.32 1.11 9.83
CA GLY A 73 -24.67 1.22 9.27
C GLY A 73 -25.29 -0.13 8.90
N GLY A 74 -24.88 -1.22 9.55
CA GLY A 74 -25.39 -2.57 9.25
C GLY A 74 -24.57 -3.38 8.24
N THR A 75 -23.60 -2.78 7.54
CA THR A 75 -22.83 -3.45 6.47
C THR A 75 -21.78 -4.44 6.96
N GLY A 76 -21.36 -4.37 8.23
CA GLY A 76 -20.27 -5.18 8.79
C GLY A 76 -18.87 -4.79 8.27
N LEU A 77 -18.78 -3.90 7.30
CA LEU A 77 -17.55 -3.53 6.61
C LEU A 77 -17.17 -2.07 6.90
N ARG A 78 -15.88 -1.77 6.86
CA ARG A 78 -15.32 -0.41 6.95
C ARG A 78 -14.30 -0.23 5.84
N LEU A 79 -14.31 0.93 5.19
CA LEU A 79 -13.31 1.28 4.17
C LEU A 79 -11.92 1.42 4.81
N ARG A 80 -10.92 0.73 4.24
CA ARG A 80 -9.50 0.92 4.55
C ARG A 80 -9.04 2.32 4.13
N ALA A 81 -7.94 2.79 4.73
CA ALA A 81 -7.41 4.12 4.49
C ALA A 81 -7.10 4.38 3.00
N GLY A 82 -6.58 3.39 2.27
CA GLY A 82 -6.29 3.51 0.84
C GLY A 82 -7.47 3.93 -0.02
N ARG A 83 -8.63 3.29 0.16
CA ARG A 83 -9.83 3.67 -0.59
C ARG A 83 -10.34 5.05 -0.18
N ARG A 84 -10.17 5.46 1.09
CA ARG A 84 -10.49 6.82 1.53
C ARG A 84 -9.60 7.86 0.86
N VAL A 85 -8.30 7.59 0.76
CA VAL A 85 -7.34 8.48 0.07
C VAL A 85 -7.66 8.54 -1.42
N TRP A 86 -7.92 7.41 -2.07
CA TRP A 86 -8.32 7.39 -3.48
C TRP A 86 -9.57 8.24 -3.74
N ILE A 87 -10.61 8.07 -2.90
CA ILE A 87 -11.83 8.87 -2.98
C ILE A 87 -11.55 10.36 -2.73
N ALA A 88 -10.68 10.69 -1.76
CA ALA A 88 -10.30 12.08 -1.49
C ALA A 88 -9.56 12.72 -2.67
N ILE A 89 -8.57 12.03 -3.26
CA ILE A 89 -7.81 12.50 -4.41
C ILE A 89 -8.73 12.68 -5.63
N THR A 90 -9.58 11.69 -5.92
CA THR A 90 -10.50 11.76 -7.07
C THR A 90 -11.61 12.79 -6.89
N ARG A 91 -12.11 13.03 -5.67
CA ARG A 91 -13.03 14.14 -5.40
C ARG A 91 -12.39 15.49 -5.67
N ASN A 92 -11.13 15.67 -5.26
CA ASN A 92 -10.41 16.93 -5.50
C ASN A 92 -10.21 17.20 -6.99
N ARG A 93 -10.09 16.15 -7.81
CA ARG A 93 -10.00 16.27 -9.29
C ARG A 93 -11.31 16.60 -9.99
N ARG A 94 -12.48 16.35 -9.37
CA ARG A 94 -13.80 16.68 -9.95
C ARG A 94 -14.22 18.12 -9.65
N ASN A 95 -13.71 18.72 -8.57
CA ASN A 95 -14.07 20.07 -8.15
C ASN A 95 -13.08 21.15 -8.65
N ARG A 96 -12.26 20.81 -9.64
CA ARG A 96 -11.28 21.70 -10.28
C ARG A 96 -11.49 21.63 -11.78
#